data_AF-A0A9D2YNV8-F1
#
_entry.id   AF-A0A9D2YNV8-F1
#
_cell.length_a   1.000
_cell.length_b   1.000
_cell.length_c   1.000
_cell.angle_alpha   90.00
_cell.angle_beta   90.00
_cell.angle_gamma   90.00
#
_symmetry.space_group_name_H-M   'P 1'
#
loop_
_entity.id
_entity.type
_entity.pdbx_description
1 polymer ?
#
loop_
_entity_poly.entity_id
_entity_poly.type
_entity_poly.pdbx_seq_one_letter_code
_entity_poly.pdbx_strand_id
1 'polypeptide(L)' 'MPAGVSWPRYIRLFGASMLAMFAGAQVVHQYYLPDLSVPEVPPKPGELRTELQGYKVREEAAAAALKKLKNEQNVD' A
#
# COMPACT_ATOMS: atom_id res chain seq x y z
N MET A 1 35.85 -6.30 13.13
CA MET A 1 34.64 -5.46 13.27
C MET A 1 34.47 -4.67 11.97
N PRO A 2 33.31 -4.70 11.31
CA PRO A 2 33.13 -3.92 10.08
C PRO A 2 33.28 -2.43 10.41
N ALA A 3 34.21 -1.74 9.74
CA ALA A 3 34.43 -0.30 9.82
C ALA A 3 34.49 0.33 11.24
N GLY A 4 35.03 -0.39 12.23
CA GLY A 4 35.21 0.14 13.59
C GLY A 4 33.97 0.15 14.48
N VAL A 5 32.84 -0.43 14.05
CA VAL A 5 31.63 -0.58 14.89
C VAL A 5 31.52 -1.97 15.49
N SER A 6 30.97 -2.07 16.71
CA SER A 6 30.72 -3.35 17.35
C SER A 6 29.70 -4.17 16.56
N TRP A 7 29.90 -5.50 16.53
CA TRP A 7 29.00 -6.45 15.85
C TRP A 7 27.51 -6.26 16.24
N PRO A 8 27.16 -6.11 17.53
CA PRO A 8 25.78 -5.86 17.93
C PRO A 8 25.21 -4.55 17.33
N ARG A 9 26.04 -3.51 17.22
CA ARG A 9 25.64 -2.22 16.64
C ARG A 9 25.40 -2.35 15.13
N TYR A 10 26.27 -3.07 14.44
CA TYR A 10 26.10 -3.37 13.02
C TYR A 10 24.80 -4.13 12.74
N ILE A 11 24.53 -5.21 13.49
CA ILE A 11 23.32 -6.03 13.31
C ILE A 11 22.05 -5.25 13.59
N ARG A 12 22.03 -4.39 14.62
CA ARG A 12 20.88 -3.51 14.89
C ARG A 12 20.60 -2.57 13.73
N LEU A 13 21.62 -1.92 13.19
CA LEU A 13 21.46 -1.00 12.07
C LEU A 13 20.99 -1.74 10.81
N PHE A 14 21.60 -2.88 10.51
CA PHE A 14 21.22 -3.71 9.37
C PHE A 14 19.76 -4.18 9.49
N GLY A 15 19.38 -4.72 10.65
CA GLY A 15 18.01 -5.14 10.91
C GLY A 15 17.00 -4.00 10.81
N ALA A 16 17.30 -2.84 11.39
CA ALA A 16 16.45 -1.65 11.28
C ALA A 16 16.28 -1.21 9.81
N SER A 17 17.35 -1.27 9.02
CA SER A 17 17.31 -0.90 7.60
C SER A 17 16.43 -1.85 6.79
N MET A 18 16.55 -3.16 7.02
CA MET A 18 15.69 -4.15 6.38
C MET A 18 14.22 -3.98 6.77
N LEU A 19 13.93 -3.76 8.06
CA LEU A 19 12.57 -3.54 8.53
C LEU A 19 11.96 -2.27 7.94
N ALA A 20 12.73 -1.18 7.85
CA ALA A 20 12.28 0.05 7.21
C ALA A 20 11.97 -0.16 5.72
N MET A 21 12.80 -0.94 5.01
CA MET A 21 12.55 -1.29 3.62
C MET A 21 11.24 -2.08 3.45
N PHE A 22 11.00 -3.10 4.27
CA PHE A 22 9.75 -3.88 4.21
C PHE A 22 8.53 -3.05 4.58
N ALA A 23 8.63 -2.20 5.61
CA ALA A 23 7.54 -1.30 5.99
C ALA A 23 7.20 -0.33 4.85
N GLY A 24 8.23 0.26 4.22
CA GLY A 24 8.04 1.16 3.08
C GLY A 24 7.37 0.47 1.89
N ALA A 25 7.83 -0.73 1.51
CA ALA A 25 7.22 -1.51 0.43
C ALA A 25 5.74 -1.80 0.72
N GLN A 26 5.43 -2.23 1.94
CA GLN A 26 4.05 -2.54 2.33
C GLN A 26 3.15 -1.30 2.30
N VAL A 27 3.65 -0.14 2.75
CA VAL A 27 2.88 1.11 2.70
C VAL A 27 2.49 1.49 1.28
N VAL A 28 3.40 1.34 0.30
CA VAL A 28 3.10 1.62 -1.11
C VAL A 28 2.02 0.68 -1.64
N HIS A 29 2.09 -0.62 -1.32
CA HIS A 29 1.08 -1.59 -1.71
C HIS A 29 -0.30 -1.29 -1.07
N GLN A 30 -0.33 -0.87 0.19
CA GLN A 30 -1.58 -0.49 0.87
C GLN A 30 -2.15 0.84 0.37
N TYR A 31 -1.28 1.79 0.03
CA TYR A 31 -1.70 3.14 -0.37
C TYR A 31 -2.23 3.19 -1.80
N TYR A 32 -1.50 2.59 -2.75
CA TYR A 32 -1.89 2.62 -4.17
C TYR A 32 -2.72 1.43 -4.61
N LEU A 33 -2.71 0.35 -3.82
CA LEU A 33 -3.43 -0.90 -4.08
C LEU A 33 -3.26 -1.34 -5.55
N PRO A 34 -2.00 -1.57 -5.98
CA PRO A 34 -1.72 -1.86 -7.38
C PRO A 34 -2.40 -3.16 -7.79
N ASP A 35 -2.93 -3.16 -9.01
CA ASP A 35 -3.42 -4.38 -9.63
C ASP A 35 -2.24 -5.33 -9.87
N LEU A 36 -2.30 -6.50 -9.23
CA LEU A 36 -1.28 -7.54 -9.32
C LEU A 36 -1.64 -8.60 -10.37
N SER A 37 -2.76 -8.45 -11.08
CA SER A 37 -3.14 -9.36 -12.16
C SER A 37 -2.22 -9.16 -13.35
N VAL A 38 -1.53 -10.23 -13.74
CA VAL A 38 -0.71 -10.26 -14.95
C VAL A 38 -1.52 -10.93 -16.05
N PRO A 39 -1.90 -10.22 -17.12
CA PRO A 39 -2.58 -10.85 -18.25
C PRO A 39 -1.60 -11.80 -18.99
N GLU A 40 -2.06 -12.98 -19.38
CA GLU A 40 -1.24 -13.95 -20.15
C GLU A 40 -0.75 -13.37 -21.48
N VAL A 41 -1.58 -12.53 -22.11
CA VAL A 41 -1.21 -11.81 -23.34
C VAL A 41 -0.84 -10.37 -22.95
N PRO A 42 0.38 -9.90 -23.28
CA PRO A 42 0.76 -8.53 -23.02
C PRO A 42 -0.18 -7.57 -23.77
N PRO A 43 -0.69 -6.53 -23.09
CA PRO A 43 -1.58 -5.56 -23.72
C PRO A 43 -0.84 -4.82 -24.83
N LYS A 44 -1.58 -4.37 -25.84
CA LYS A 44 -0.99 -3.60 -26.94
C LYS A 44 -0.41 -2.28 -26.39
N PRO A 45 0.65 -1.74 -27.03
CA PRO A 45 1.19 -0.45 -26.64
C PRO A 45 0.08 0.62 -26.59
N GLY A 46 -0.12 1.24 -25.42
CA GLY A 46 -1.16 2.25 -25.19
C GLY A 46 -2.48 1.74 -24.58
N GLU A 47 -2.68 0.43 -24.45
CA GLU A 47 -3.89 -0.15 -23.79
C GLU A 47 -3.65 -0.52 -22.32
N LEU A 48 -2.48 -0.18 -21.76
CA LEU A 48 -2.15 -0.41 -20.36
C LEU A 48 -3.06 0.44 -19.46
N ARG A 49 -3.99 -0.23 -18.77
CA ARG A 49 -4.86 0.41 -17.77
C ARG A 49 -4.12 0.53 -16.45
N THR A 50 -3.39 1.62 -16.25
CA THR A 50 -2.77 1.95 -14.96
C THR A 50 -3.72 2.78 -14.11
N GLU A 51 -4.80 2.17 -13.63
CA GLU A 51 -5.72 2.87 -12.72
C GLU A 51 -5.22 2.79 -11.26
N LEU A 52 -5.36 3.88 -10.51
CA LEU A 52 -5.06 3.91 -9.07
C LEU A 52 -6.25 3.34 -8.27
N GLN A 53 -6.42 2.02 -8.29
CA GLN A 53 -7.54 1.33 -7.65
C GLN A 53 -7.69 1.70 -6.16
N GLY A 54 -6.58 1.95 -5.46
CA GLY A 54 -6.60 2.38 -4.06
C GLY A 54 -7.40 3.65 -3.77
N TYR A 55 -7.43 4.63 -4.70
CA TYR A 55 -8.23 5.85 -4.53
C TYR A 55 -9.73 5.58 -4.67
N LYS A 56 -10.12 4.79 -5.68
CA LYS A 56 -11.53 4.43 -5.92
C LYS A 56 -12.14 3.69 -4.73
N VAL A 57 -11.42 2.70 -4.19
CA VAL A 57 -11.88 1.92 -3.02
C VAL A 57 -12.08 2.83 -1.79
N ARG A 58 -11.22 3.83 -1.59
CA ARG A 58 -11.36 4.79 -0.47
C ARG A 58 -12.56 5.73 -0.65
N GLU A 59 -12.82 6.20 -1.87
CA GLU A 59 -14.02 6.99 -2.16
C GLU A 59 -15.30 6.18 -1.93
N GLU A 60 -15.35 4.94 -2.40
CA GLU A 60 -16.49 4.03 -2.19
C GLU A 60 -16.73 3.75 -0.71
N ALA A 61 -15.66 3.49 0.06
CA ALA A 61 -15.75 3.28 1.50
C ALA A 61 -16.25 4.53 2.25
N ALA A 62 -15.77 5.72 1.88
CA ALA A 62 -16.22 6.98 2.47
C ALA A 62 -17.69 7.26 2.15
N ALA A 63 -18.12 7.04 0.91
CA ALA A 63 -19.52 7.17 0.50
C ALA A 63 -20.44 6.18 1.23
N ALA A 64 -19.99 4.94 1.44
CA ALA A 64 -20.73 3.94 2.21
C ALA A 64 -20.86 4.31 3.69
N ALA A 65 -19.81 4.85 4.31
CA ALA A 65 -19.83 5.32 5.70
C ALA A 65 -20.81 6.50 5.87
N LEU A 66 -20.79 7.47 4.94
CA LEU A 66 -21.73 8.59 4.93
C LEU A 66 -23.19 8.14 4.79
N LYS A 67 -23.46 7.13 3.95
CA LYS A 67 -24.80 6.54 3.83
C LYS A 67 -25.25 5.88 5.13
N LYS A 68 -24.37 5.17 5.85
CA LYS A 68 -24.69 4.58 7.15
C LYS A 68 -25.05 5.63 8.20
N LEU A 69 -24.22 6.67 8.33
CA LEU A 69 -24.47 7.79 9.25
C LEU A 69 -25.80 8.50 8.94
N LYS A 70 -26.11 8.72 7.66
CA LYS A 70 -27.37 9.33 7.25
C LYS A 70 -28.59 8.44 7.52
N ASN A 71 -28.43 7.12 7.41
CA ASN A 71 -29.49 6.18 7.79
C ASN A 71 -29.70 6.15 9.31
N GLU A 72 -28.63 6.15 10.11
CA GLU A 72 -28.72 6.22 11.57
C GLU A 72 -29.39 7.52 12.03
N GLN A 73 -29.02 8.67 11.45
CA GLN A 73 -29.67 9.96 11.73
C GLN A 73 -31.14 10.06 11.31
N ASN A 74 -31.61 9.21 10.40
CA ASN A 74 -32.99 9.23 9.91
C ASN A 74 -33.87 8.17 10.60
N VAL A 75 -33.30 7.45 11.57
CA VAL A 75 -33.98 6.43 12.38
C VAL A 75 -34.23 6.94 13.81
N ASP A 76 -33.63 8.07 14.20
CA ASP A 76 -33.96 8.88 15.39
C ASP A 76 -35.07 9.91 15.11
#